data_AF-A0A7J4UGD7-F1
#
_entry.id   AF-A0A7J4UGD7-F1
#
_cell.length_a   1.000
_cell.length_b   1.000
_cell.length_c   1.000
_cell.angle_alpha   90.00
_cell.angle_beta   90.00
_cell.angle_gamma   90.00
#
_symmetry.space_group_name_H-M   'P 1'
#
loop_
_entity.id
_entity.type
_entity.pdbx_description
1 polymer ?
#
loop_
_entity_poly.entity_id
_entity_poly.type
_entity_poly.pdbx_seq_one_letter_code
_entity_poly.pdbx_strand_id
1 'polypeptide(L)'
;MFILEKEMIEILTILALSQRMLFKNFKAFIYGGVLKIILFLPILPNSLSLKLFLRGLFDTDGSLKFSKQSKNINYYPRIQYAFKESDFSRDLGTFLSQAGFTFCRWYDKRDKEYYYQISGDSFLHTWIKTVGLSNPVHYSKYLYWKRFGYFIPRSSLAFRMNALHLKTEDLF
;
A
#
# COMPACT_ATOMS: atom_id res chain seq x y z
N MET A 1 18.75 16.56 -30.92
CA MET A 1 18.58 16.46 -29.46
C MET A 1 17.26 17.08 -28.96
N PHE A 2 16.83 18.24 -29.47
CA PHE A 2 15.57 18.90 -29.09
C PHE A 2 14.25 18.21 -29.52
N ILE A 3 14.27 17.32 -30.52
CA ILE A 3 13.04 16.68 -31.04
C ILE A 3 12.54 15.59 -30.08
N LEU A 4 13.47 14.82 -29.49
CA LEU A 4 13.16 13.76 -28.51
C LEU A 4 12.54 14.31 -27.22
N GLU A 5 12.92 15.53 -26.80
CA GLU A 5 12.32 16.18 -25.63
C GLU A 5 10.87 16.59 -25.89
N LYS A 6 10.56 17.08 -27.09
CA LYS A 6 9.19 17.46 -27.47
C LYS A 6 8.26 16.25 -27.52
N GLU A 7 8.68 15.17 -28.17
CA GLU A 7 7.88 13.93 -28.27
C GLU A 7 7.69 13.27 -26.91
N MET A 8 8.71 13.26 -26.05
CA MET A 8 8.58 12.80 -24.66
C MET A 8 7.57 13.63 -23.88
N ILE A 9 7.63 14.95 -23.99
CA ILE A 9 6.69 15.86 -23.32
C ILE A 9 5.27 15.61 -23.83
N GLU A 10 5.09 15.38 -25.12
CA GLU A 10 3.79 15.10 -25.73
C GLU A 10 3.23 13.75 -25.26
N ILE A 11 4.04 12.68 -25.25
CA ILE A 11 3.65 11.36 -24.74
C ILE A 11 3.30 11.43 -23.25
N LEU A 12 4.11 12.13 -22.44
CA LEU A 12 3.83 12.33 -21.02
C LEU A 12 2.58 13.19 -20.79
N THR A 13 2.31 14.15 -21.68
CA THR A 13 1.10 14.99 -21.62
C THR A 13 -0.15 14.19 -22.00
N ILE A 14 -0.07 13.31 -22.99
CA ILE A 14 -1.16 12.40 -23.39
C ILE A 14 -1.44 11.37 -22.28
N LEU A 15 -0.40 10.79 -21.68
CA LEU A 15 -0.52 9.91 -20.51
C LEU A 15 -1.10 10.66 -19.31
N ALA A 16 -0.69 11.90 -19.07
CA ALA A 16 -1.23 12.75 -18.01
C ALA A 16 -2.68 13.18 -18.28
N LEU A 17 -3.09 13.37 -19.54
CA LEU A 17 -4.47 13.67 -19.93
C LEU A 17 -5.39 12.45 -19.75
N SER A 18 -4.90 11.24 -20.05
CA SER A 18 -5.58 9.98 -19.75
C SER A 18 -5.77 9.79 -18.23
N GLN A 19 -4.77 10.14 -17.42
CA GLN A 19 -4.84 10.06 -15.95
C GLN A 19 -5.46 11.30 -15.26
N ARG A 20 -5.68 12.41 -15.97
CA ARG A 20 -6.24 13.66 -15.43
C ARG A 20 -7.66 13.51 -14.89
N MET A 21 -8.40 12.49 -15.29
CA MET A 21 -9.69 12.16 -14.68
C MET A 21 -9.56 11.64 -13.24
N LEU A 22 -8.39 11.16 -12.81
CA LEU A 22 -8.15 10.64 -11.46
C LEU A 22 -7.41 11.63 -10.54
N PHE A 23 -6.73 12.65 -11.07
CA PHE A 23 -5.89 13.56 -10.28
C PHE A 23 -6.20 15.03 -10.61
N LYS A 24 -6.67 15.81 -9.62
CA LYS A 24 -7.21 17.16 -9.90
C LYS A 24 -6.18 18.19 -10.35
N ASN A 25 -4.88 17.95 -10.19
CA ASN A 25 -3.84 18.90 -10.57
C ASN A 25 -2.52 18.19 -10.87
N PHE A 26 -2.32 17.77 -12.11
CA PHE A 26 -1.01 17.33 -12.57
C PHE A 26 -0.15 18.56 -12.92
N LYS A 27 0.88 18.85 -12.12
CA LYS A 27 1.90 19.85 -12.45
C LYS A 27 3.24 19.14 -12.61
N ALA A 28 3.69 19.04 -13.85
CA ALA A 28 5.07 18.72 -14.17
C ALA A 28 5.84 20.03 -14.36
N PHE A 29 7.00 20.15 -13.74
CA PHE A 29 7.91 21.29 -13.94
C PHE A 29 9.28 20.75 -14.31
N ILE A 30 9.94 21.38 -15.28
CA ILE A 30 11.35 21.12 -15.58
C ILE A 30 12.15 22.17 -14.81
N TYR A 31 13.04 21.71 -13.93
CA TYR A 31 13.98 22.59 -13.23
C TYR A 31 15.39 22.03 -13.39
N GLY A 32 16.27 22.78 -14.05
CA GLY A 32 17.66 22.34 -14.32
C GLY A 32 17.79 21.10 -15.20
N GLY A 33 16.88 20.90 -16.16
CA GLY A 33 16.89 19.72 -17.06
C GLY A 33 16.29 18.45 -16.47
N VAL A 34 15.79 18.48 -15.23
CA VAL A 34 15.14 17.34 -14.56
C VAL A 34 13.63 17.58 -14.47
N LEU A 35 12.84 16.62 -14.94
CA LEU A 35 11.39 16.62 -14.79
C LEU A 35 11.02 16.30 -13.33
N LYS A 36 10.46 17.27 -12.61
CA LYS A 36 9.82 17.04 -11.32
C LYS A 36 8.32 16.90 -11.52
N ILE A 37 7.79 15.74 -11.14
CA ILE A 37 6.36 15.45 -11.12
C ILE A 37 5.89 15.64 -9.68
N ILE A 38 5.00 16.61 -9.45
CA ILE A 38 4.29 16.74 -8.18
C ILE A 38 3.02 15.89 -8.31
N LEU A 39 3.02 14.72 -7.68
CA LEU A 39 1.84 13.86 -7.58
C LEU A 39 0.88 14.47 -6.56
N PHE A 40 -0.17 15.11 -7.06
CA PHE A 40 -1.33 15.44 -6.24
C PHE A 40 -2.09 14.16 -5.86
N LEU A 41 -2.79 14.22 -4.73
CA LEU A 41 -3.64 13.14 -4.23
C LEU A 41 -4.72 12.74 -5.27
N PRO A 42 -5.00 11.44 -5.46
CA PRO A 42 -6.10 11.01 -6.33
C PRO A 42 -7.44 11.51 -5.80
N ILE A 43 -8.32 11.91 -6.71
CA ILE A 43 -9.72 12.17 -6.40
C ILE A 43 -10.40 10.80 -6.32
N LEU A 44 -10.86 10.45 -5.12
CA LEU A 44 -11.56 9.21 -4.86
C LEU A 44 -13.04 9.57 -4.66
N PRO A 45 -13.88 9.48 -5.71
CA PRO A 45 -15.22 10.08 -5.72
C PRO A 45 -16.19 9.43 -4.74
N ASN A 46 -15.88 8.23 -4.25
CA ASN A 46 -16.70 7.50 -3.31
C ASN A 46 -15.85 6.52 -2.49
N SER A 47 -16.50 5.92 -1.48
CA SER A 47 -15.85 4.98 -0.56
C SER A 47 -15.33 3.70 -1.24
N LEU A 48 -15.93 3.27 -2.35
CA LEU A 48 -15.47 2.10 -3.11
C LEU A 48 -14.15 2.40 -3.81
N SER A 49 -14.05 3.53 -4.53
CA SER A 49 -12.80 3.97 -5.17
C SER A 49 -11.67 4.13 -4.15
N LEU A 50 -11.98 4.67 -2.97
CA LEU A 50 -11.01 4.78 -1.88
C LEU A 50 -10.49 3.41 -1.42
N LYS A 51 -11.38 2.44 -1.22
CA LYS A 51 -11.01 1.08 -0.80
C LYS A 51 -10.19 0.37 -1.88
N LEU A 52 -10.58 0.48 -3.16
CA LEU A 52 -9.82 -0.09 -4.27
C LEU A 52 -8.43 0.54 -4.40
N PHE A 53 -8.32 1.86 -4.21
CA PHE A 53 -7.04 2.55 -4.17
C PHE A 53 -6.15 2.04 -3.03
N LEU A 54 -6.69 1.96 -1.82
CA LEU A 54 -5.95 1.44 -0.66
C LEU A 54 -5.52 -0.02 -0.83
N ARG A 55 -6.35 -0.85 -1.48
CA ARG A 55 -6.01 -2.24 -1.84
C ARG A 55 -4.80 -2.27 -2.77
N GLY A 56 -4.87 -1.53 -3.88
CA GLY A 56 -3.78 -1.45 -4.85
C GLY A 56 -2.49 -0.95 -4.20
N LEU A 57 -2.57 0.13 -3.43
CA LEU A 57 -1.42 0.68 -2.70
C LEU A 57 -0.84 -0.31 -1.69
N PHE A 58 -1.68 -1.09 -1.00
CA PHE A 58 -1.22 -2.11 -0.07
C PHE A 58 -0.50 -3.25 -0.77
N ASP A 59 -1.01 -3.67 -1.93
CA ASP A 59 -0.45 -4.81 -2.65
C ASP A 59 0.92 -4.49 -3.28
N THR A 60 1.21 -3.20 -3.55
CA THR A 60 2.49 -2.71 -4.07
C THR A 60 3.48 -2.32 -2.98
N ASP A 61 3.06 -1.51 -2.02
CA ASP A 61 3.95 -0.84 -1.05
C ASP A 61 3.61 -1.18 0.41
N GLY A 62 2.50 -1.89 0.63
CA GLY A 62 2.07 -2.33 1.93
C GLY A 62 2.77 -3.59 2.43
N SER A 63 2.65 -3.82 3.73
CA SER A 63 3.20 -5.01 4.37
C SER A 63 2.28 -5.49 5.46
N LEU A 64 1.84 -6.75 5.35
CA LEU A 64 1.26 -7.48 6.47
C LEU A 64 2.39 -8.11 7.30
N LYS A 65 2.53 -7.65 8.54
CA LYS A 65 3.50 -8.11 9.52
C LYS A 65 2.78 -8.64 10.75
N PHE A 66 3.45 -9.53 11.48
CA PHE A 66 3.01 -10.00 12.77
C PHE A 66 4.14 -9.79 13.76
N SER A 67 3.85 -9.14 14.88
CA SER A 67 4.85 -8.87 15.91
C SER A 67 4.59 -9.74 17.14
N LYS A 68 5.63 -9.91 17.96
CA LYS A 68 5.48 -10.28 19.36
C LYS A 68 4.85 -9.10 20.11
N GLN A 69 4.11 -9.40 21.17
CA GLN A 69 3.60 -8.41 22.14
C GLN A 69 3.90 -8.96 23.54
N SER A 70 2.97 -9.70 24.12
CA SER A 70 3.13 -10.39 25.40
C SER A 70 3.70 -11.80 25.29
N LYS A 71 3.52 -12.46 24.15
CA LYS A 71 3.95 -13.86 23.93
C LYS A 71 5.22 -13.91 23.11
N ASN A 72 6.03 -14.96 23.29
CA ASN A 72 7.25 -15.20 22.50
C ASN A 72 6.96 -15.74 21.07
N ILE A 73 5.78 -15.43 20.51
CA ILE A 73 5.33 -15.82 19.17
C ILE A 73 4.81 -14.60 18.42
N ASN A 74 4.92 -14.59 17.09
CA ASN A 74 4.44 -13.47 16.27
C ASN A 74 2.95 -13.65 15.99
N TYR A 75 2.11 -13.14 16.86
CA TYR A 75 0.65 -13.30 16.74
C TYR A 75 -0.09 -12.00 16.46
N TYR A 76 0.52 -10.84 16.73
CA TYR A 76 -0.20 -9.58 16.70
C TYR A 76 -0.08 -8.91 15.31
N PRO A 77 -1.17 -8.79 14.54
CA PRO A 77 -1.14 -8.32 13.17
C PRO A 77 -0.93 -6.80 13.08
N ARG A 78 -0.18 -6.40 12.06
CA ARG A 78 0.14 -5.01 11.72
C ARG A 78 0.12 -4.87 10.21
N ILE A 79 -0.78 -4.03 9.72
CA ILE A 79 -0.79 -3.53 8.33
C ILE A 79 0.10 -2.30 8.34
N GLN A 80 1.17 -2.31 7.57
CA GLN A 80 2.16 -1.25 7.58
C GLN A 80 2.44 -0.73 6.17
N TYR A 81 2.60 0.58 6.08
CA TYR A 81 3.18 1.26 4.92
C TYR A 81 4.47 1.95 5.32
N ALA A 82 5.42 2.03 4.39
CA ALA A 82 6.66 2.79 4.54
C ALA A 82 6.90 3.53 3.22
N PHE A 83 6.95 4.86 3.28
CA PHE A 83 7.14 5.69 2.10
C PHE A 83 8.22 6.73 2.34
N LYS A 84 9.05 7.00 1.32
CA LYS A 84 9.97 8.14 1.36
C LYS A 84 9.20 9.45 1.60
N GLU A 85 9.88 10.38 2.26
CA GLU A 85 9.36 11.72 2.51
C GLU A 85 8.89 12.39 1.20
N SER A 86 7.59 12.66 1.14
CA SER A 86 6.89 13.29 0.03
C SER A 86 5.59 13.93 0.53
N ASP A 87 4.90 14.68 -0.32
CA ASP A 87 3.57 15.19 0.01
C ASP A 87 2.58 14.03 0.17
N PHE A 88 2.62 13.07 -0.75
CA PHE A 88 1.81 11.85 -0.69
C PHE A 88 1.99 11.09 0.63
N SER A 89 3.24 10.85 1.06
CA SER A 89 3.48 10.11 2.30
C SER A 89 3.04 10.87 3.55
N ARG A 90 3.00 12.20 3.53
CA ARG A 90 2.43 13.00 4.63
C ARG A 90 0.90 12.93 4.68
N ASP A 91 0.27 12.76 3.52
CA ASP A 91 -1.18 12.79 3.36
C ASP A 91 -1.87 11.41 3.40
N LEU A 92 -1.11 10.31 3.34
CA LEU A 92 -1.66 8.94 3.40
C LEU A 92 -2.62 8.72 4.58
N GLY A 93 -2.34 9.36 5.72
CA GLY A 93 -3.19 9.29 6.90
C GLY A 93 -4.63 9.76 6.64
N THR A 94 -4.83 10.73 5.74
CA THR A 94 -6.15 11.22 5.37
C THR A 94 -6.98 10.13 4.71
N PHE A 95 -6.40 9.37 3.78
CA PHE A 95 -7.09 8.24 3.14
C PHE A 95 -7.44 7.13 4.12
N LEU A 96 -6.51 6.80 5.02
CA LEU A 96 -6.75 5.77 6.04
C LEU A 96 -7.88 6.18 7.00
N SER A 97 -7.87 7.44 7.47
CA SER A 97 -8.93 8.00 8.29
C SER A 97 -10.28 8.03 7.56
N GLN A 98 -10.31 8.47 6.30
CA GLN A 98 -11.53 8.48 5.47
C GLN A 98 -12.09 7.07 5.23
N ALA A 99 -11.23 6.05 5.19
CA ALA A 99 -11.63 4.66 5.09
C ALA A 99 -12.06 4.04 6.43
N GLY A 100 -12.00 4.80 7.53
CA GLY A 100 -12.45 4.39 8.85
C GLY A 100 -11.40 3.67 9.70
N PHE A 101 -10.11 3.81 9.38
CA PHE A 101 -9.04 3.16 10.13
C PHE A 101 -8.33 4.12 11.08
N THR A 102 -8.06 3.65 12.29
CA THR A 102 -7.10 4.29 13.21
C THR A 102 -5.70 3.74 12.93
N PHE A 103 -4.69 4.61 12.93
CA PHE A 103 -3.31 4.24 12.66
C PHE A 103 -2.33 5.03 13.53
N CYS A 104 -1.14 4.46 13.72
CA CYS A 104 0.02 5.18 14.23
C CYS A 104 0.84 5.71 13.04
N ARG A 105 1.36 6.94 13.16
CA ARG A 105 2.30 7.53 12.19
C ARG A 105 3.60 7.90 12.89
N TRP A 106 4.73 7.59 12.29
CA TRP A 106 6.04 8.08 12.74
C TRP A 106 6.99 8.32 11.56
N TYR A 107 8.01 9.14 11.78
CA TYR A 107 9.06 9.40 10.80
C TYR A 107 10.35 8.70 11.22
N ASP A 108 10.89 7.85 10.35
CA ASP A 108 12.22 7.26 10.53
C ASP A 108 13.27 8.18 9.92
N LYS A 109 14.09 8.79 10.78
CA LYS A 109 15.15 9.72 10.37
C LYS A 109 16.28 9.02 9.60
N ARG A 110 16.52 7.73 9.85
CA ARG A 110 17.61 6.97 9.22
C ARG A 110 17.28 6.76 7.75
N ASP A 111 16.08 6.27 7.48
CA ASP A 111 15.67 5.90 6.13
C ASP A 111 14.96 7.05 5.39
N LYS A 112 14.66 8.16 6.11
CA LYS A 112 13.90 9.32 5.64
C LYS A 112 12.52 8.92 5.11
N GLU A 113 11.82 8.15 5.94
CA GLU A 113 10.55 7.51 5.61
C GLU A 113 9.46 7.85 6.62
N TYR A 114 8.24 8.05 6.12
CA TYR A 114 7.04 8.03 6.95
C TYR A 114 6.46 6.62 6.98
N TYR A 115 6.19 6.17 8.19
CA TYR A 115 5.53 4.91 8.45
C TYR A 115 4.10 5.14 8.90
N TYR A 116 3.19 4.30 8.39
CA TYR A 116 1.81 4.21 8.83
C TYR A 116 1.52 2.79 9.26
N GLN A 117 0.87 2.60 10.40
CA GLN A 117 0.59 1.28 10.91
C GLN A 117 -0.81 1.19 11.51
N ILE A 118 -1.61 0.27 10.96
CA ILE A 118 -2.89 -0.16 11.53
C ILE A 118 -2.63 -1.46 12.29
N SER A 119 -3.06 -1.51 13.55
CA SER A 119 -2.62 -2.53 14.50
C SER A 119 -3.79 -3.29 15.10
N GLY A 120 -3.64 -4.62 15.22
CA GLY A 120 -4.58 -5.46 15.96
C GLY A 120 -5.63 -6.18 15.11
N ASP A 121 -6.12 -7.28 15.68
CA ASP A 121 -6.94 -8.29 15.00
C ASP A 121 -8.24 -7.69 14.43
N SER A 122 -8.94 -6.88 15.23
CA SER A 122 -10.18 -6.22 14.82
C SER A 122 -10.00 -5.36 13.56
N PHE A 123 -8.92 -4.59 13.49
CA PHE A 123 -8.64 -3.76 12.32
C PHE A 123 -8.17 -4.58 11.13
N LEU A 124 -7.39 -5.66 11.33
CA LEU A 124 -7.05 -6.58 10.24
C LEU A 124 -8.32 -7.23 9.66
N HIS A 125 -9.24 -7.70 10.50
CA HIS A 125 -10.52 -8.25 10.04
C HIS A 125 -11.35 -7.22 9.28
N THR A 126 -11.39 -5.98 9.77
CA THR A 126 -12.06 -4.87 9.09
C THR A 126 -11.42 -4.62 7.73
N TRP A 127 -10.08 -4.58 7.65
CA TRP A 127 -9.35 -4.43 6.40
C TRP A 127 -9.69 -5.51 5.39
N ILE A 128 -9.65 -6.78 5.79
CA ILE A 128 -9.99 -7.90 4.89
C ILE A 128 -11.43 -7.80 4.37
N LYS A 129 -12.37 -7.36 5.22
CA LYS A 129 -13.78 -7.21 4.86
C LYS A 129 -14.04 -6.03 3.92
N THR A 130 -13.34 -4.91 4.11
CA THR A 130 -13.66 -3.65 3.40
C THR A 130 -12.72 -3.31 2.26
N VAL A 131 -11.42 -3.58 2.42
CA VAL A 131 -10.37 -3.27 1.43
C VAL A 131 -9.92 -4.54 0.71
N GLY A 132 -9.75 -5.64 1.44
CA GLY A 132 -9.25 -6.91 0.92
C GLY A 132 -7.75 -6.92 0.65
N LEU A 133 -7.29 -8.02 0.03
CA LEU A 133 -5.91 -8.25 -0.42
C LEU A 133 -5.97 -8.84 -1.83
N SER A 134 -5.11 -8.41 -2.75
CA SER A 134 -4.94 -9.09 -4.05
C SER A 134 -3.57 -9.76 -4.20
N ASN A 135 -2.60 -9.42 -3.36
CA ASN A 135 -1.30 -10.05 -3.43
C ASN A 135 -1.32 -11.41 -2.71
N PRO A 136 -1.00 -12.54 -3.38
CA PRO A 136 -1.02 -13.88 -2.78
C PRO A 136 -0.03 -14.02 -1.62
N VAL A 137 1.05 -13.23 -1.60
CA VAL A 137 1.98 -13.20 -0.47
C VAL A 137 1.31 -12.63 0.77
N HIS A 138 0.56 -11.54 0.66
CA HIS A 138 -0.16 -10.97 1.80
C HIS A 138 -1.38 -11.82 2.19
N TYR A 139 -2.11 -12.34 1.21
CA TYR A 139 -3.29 -13.14 1.49
C TYR A 139 -2.94 -14.47 2.17
N SER A 140 -1.91 -15.18 1.70
CA SER A 140 -1.42 -16.40 2.37
C SER A 140 -0.93 -16.15 3.80
N LYS A 141 -0.33 -14.98 4.08
CA LYS A 141 0.04 -14.57 5.45
C LYS A 141 -1.19 -14.45 6.35
N TYR A 142 -2.24 -13.78 5.86
CA TYR A 142 -3.51 -13.65 6.57
C TYR A 142 -4.14 -15.01 6.84
N LEU A 143 -4.26 -15.87 5.82
CA LEU A 143 -4.87 -17.20 5.95
C LEU A 143 -4.08 -18.08 6.95
N TYR A 144 -2.76 -18.07 6.86
CA TYR A 144 -1.90 -18.79 7.80
C TYR A 144 -2.16 -18.33 9.24
N TRP A 145 -2.10 -17.01 9.48
CA TRP A 145 -2.37 -16.46 10.79
C TRP A 145 -3.79 -16.76 11.28
N LYS A 146 -4.80 -16.64 10.41
CA LYS A 146 -6.20 -16.93 10.73
C LYS A 146 -6.39 -18.38 11.16
N ARG A 147 -5.67 -19.33 10.54
CA ARG A 147 -5.76 -20.76 10.85
C ARG A 147 -5.03 -21.14 12.14
N PHE A 148 -3.82 -20.61 12.33
CA PHE A 148 -2.93 -21.07 13.40
C PHE A 148 -2.87 -20.13 14.61
N GLY A 149 -3.38 -18.91 14.50
CA GLY A 149 -3.31 -17.88 15.55
C GLY A 149 -1.93 -17.23 15.71
N TYR A 150 -0.97 -17.57 14.85
CA TYR A 150 0.37 -16.98 14.82
C TYR A 150 0.97 -17.04 13.42
N PHE A 151 2.13 -16.39 13.25
CA PHE A 151 2.85 -16.35 12.00
C PHE A 151 4.33 -16.73 12.19
N ILE A 152 4.89 -17.47 11.23
CA ILE A 152 6.31 -17.80 11.18
C ILE A 152 7.03 -16.77 10.30
N PRO A 153 7.91 -15.92 10.88
CA PRO A 153 8.67 -14.93 10.11
C PRO A 153 9.50 -15.58 9.02
N ARG A 154 9.68 -14.87 7.90
CA ARG A 154 10.49 -15.33 6.74
C ARG A 154 10.04 -16.67 6.13
N SER A 155 8.84 -17.15 6.46
CA SER A 155 8.23 -18.26 5.72
C SER A 155 8.05 -17.89 4.24
N SER A 156 8.24 -18.86 3.34
CA SER A 156 7.98 -18.66 1.91
C SER A 156 6.49 -18.78 1.60
N LEU A 157 6.07 -18.30 0.42
CA LEU A 157 4.70 -18.50 -0.06
C LEU A 157 4.39 -20.01 -0.16
N ALA A 158 5.26 -20.77 -0.82
CA ALA A 158 5.13 -22.23 -0.97
C ALA A 158 4.96 -22.95 0.37
N PHE A 159 5.75 -22.59 1.39
CA PHE A 159 5.59 -23.15 2.74
C PHE A 159 4.18 -22.91 3.29
N ARG A 160 3.68 -21.68 3.19
CA ARG A 160 2.34 -21.34 3.71
C ARG A 160 1.24 -22.06 2.94
N MET A 161 1.36 -22.16 1.62
CA MET A 161 0.39 -22.88 0.80
C MET A 161 0.33 -24.36 1.16
N ASN A 162 1.48 -25.00 1.33
CA ASN A 162 1.54 -26.39 1.79
C ASN A 162 0.93 -26.57 3.19
N ALA A 163 1.29 -25.71 4.16
CA ALA A 163 0.73 -25.74 5.51
C ALA A 163 -0.79 -25.47 5.55
N LEU A 164 -1.31 -24.74 4.57
CA LEU A 164 -2.74 -24.48 4.42
C LEU A 164 -3.47 -25.58 3.64
N HIS A 165 -2.74 -26.49 2.98
CA HIS A 165 -3.27 -27.44 1.99
C HIS A 165 -4.01 -26.74 0.84
N LEU A 166 -3.45 -25.63 0.35
CA LEU A 166 -3.99 -24.84 -0.76
C LEU A 166 -3.02 -24.82 -1.93
N LYS A 167 -3.56 -24.68 -3.14
CA LYS A 167 -2.81 -24.31 -4.34
C LYS A 167 -2.89 -22.80 -4.57
N THR A 168 -1.99 -22.26 -5.39
CA THR A 168 -1.96 -20.82 -5.67
C THR A 168 -3.25 -20.38 -6.38
N GLU A 169 -3.78 -21.25 -7.24
CA GLU A 169 -5.05 -21.05 -7.93
C GLU A 169 -6.25 -20.88 -6.97
N ASP A 170 -6.17 -21.39 -5.74
CA ASP A 170 -7.26 -21.30 -4.76
C ASP A 170 -7.34 -19.94 -4.05
N LEU A 171 -6.39 -19.03 -4.30
CA LEU A 171 -6.32 -17.73 -3.63
C LEU A 171 -7.21 -16.66 -4.27
N PHE A 172 -7.74 -16.89 -5.49
CA PHE A 172 -8.53 -15.91 -6.26
C PHE A 172 -9.71 -16.54 -6.99
#